data_AF-A0A8T4U413-F1
#
_entry.id   AF-A0A8T4U413-F1
#
_cell.length_a   1.000
_cell.length_b   1.000
_cell.length_c   1.000
_cell.angle_alpha   90.00
_cell.angle_beta   90.00
_cell.angle_gamma   90.00
#
_symmetry.space_group_name_H-M   'P 1'
#
loop_
_entity.id
_entity.type
_entity.pdbx_description
1 polymer ?
#
loop_
_entity_poly.entity_id
_entity_poly.type
_entity_poly.pdbx_seq_one_letter_code
_entity_poly.pdbx_strand_id
1 'polypeptide(L)'
;MKQINLKLPDNLLKAANNYVENFGFRNIQELATESIREKVFEKNEYDETFSEKEVELIEKLLEVSIKKGKLVSEEEVMKVLRE
;
A
#
# COMPACT_ATOMS: atom_id res chain seq x y z
N MET A 1 22.83 9.41 -11.06
CA MET A 1 21.77 9.98 -10.21
C MET A 1 21.55 11.43 -10.59
N LYS A 2 20.30 11.92 -10.57
CA LYS A 2 19.99 13.34 -10.79
C LYS A 2 19.77 14.01 -9.43
N GLN A 3 20.26 15.24 -9.26
CA GLN A 3 20.13 16.01 -8.03
C GLN A 3 18.96 16.99 -8.13
N ILE A 4 18.18 17.10 -7.05
CA ILE A 4 17.14 18.10 -6.87
C ILE A 4 17.59 19.05 -5.77
N ASN A 5 17.54 20.36 -6.02
CA ASN A 5 17.81 21.38 -5.02
C ASN A 5 16.48 21.98 -4.55
N LEU A 6 16.20 21.87 -3.26
CA LEU A 6 14.97 22.37 -2.64
C LEU A 6 15.29 23.55 -1.72
N LYS A 7 14.45 24.59 -1.76
CA LYS A 7 14.44 25.65 -0.75
C LYS A 7 13.28 25.39 0.20
N LEU A 8 13.58 25.31 1.49
CA LEU A 8 12.61 25.08 2.54
C LEU A 8 12.47 26.33 3.42
N PRO A 9 11.25 26.69 3.86
CA PRO A 9 11.08 27.65 4.94
C PRO A 9 11.80 27.21 6.23
N ASP A 10 12.32 28.16 7.00
CA ASP A 10 13.14 27.86 8.19
C ASP A 10 12.39 27.02 9.24
N ASN A 11 11.09 27.27 9.41
CA ASN A 11 10.25 26.49 10.32
C ASN A 11 10.11 25.02 9.88
N LEU A 12 9.95 24.79 8.58
CA LEU A 12 9.87 23.45 8.00
C LEU A 12 11.22 22.73 8.10
N LEU A 13 12.33 23.44 7.82
CA LEU A 13 13.67 22.89 7.98
C LEU A 13 13.93 22.45 9.42
N LYS A 14 13.52 23.26 10.40
CA LYS A 14 13.65 22.92 11.83
C LYS A 14 12.82 21.69 12.20
N ALA A 15 11.56 21.64 11.75
CA ALA A 15 10.70 20.48 11.99
C ALA A 15 11.25 19.20 11.34
N ALA A 16 11.77 19.29 10.12
CA ALA A 16 12.38 18.18 9.40
C ALA A 16 13.64 17.66 10.12
N ASN A 17 14.51 18.55 10.61
CA ASN A 17 15.68 18.15 11.40
C ASN A 17 15.27 17.39 12.67
N ASN A 18 14.32 17.93 13.44
CA ASN A 18 13.81 17.24 14.63
C ASN A 18 13.23 15.86 14.27
N TYR A 19 12.55 15.75 13.13
CA TYR A 19 12.00 14.47 12.67
C TYR A 19 13.11 13.48 12.33
N VAL A 20 14.15 13.91 11.60
CA VAL A 20 15.31 13.08 11.25
C VAL A 20 15.97 12.50 12.49
N GLU A 21 16.22 13.33 13.51
CA GLU A 21 16.89 12.92 14.76
C GLU A 21 16.09 11.86 15.55
N ASN A 22 14.76 11.94 15.53
CA ASN A 22 13.91 11.09 16.35
C ASN A 22 13.44 9.80 15.65
N PHE A 23 13.41 9.77 14.32
CA PHE A 23 12.77 8.69 13.55
C PHE A 23 13.74 7.86 12.69
N GLY A 24 15.05 7.96 12.96
CA GLY A 24 16.04 7.02 12.39
C GLY A 24 16.48 7.31 10.95
N PHE A 25 16.27 8.53 10.46
CA PHE A 25 16.82 8.97 9.19
C PHE A 25 18.27 9.45 9.37
N ARG A 26 19.13 9.24 8.37
CA ARG A 26 20.54 9.66 8.42
C ARG A 26 20.70 11.16 8.19
N ASN A 27 19.82 11.77 7.39
CA ASN A 27 19.81 13.21 7.11
C ASN A 27 18.48 13.62 6.44
N ILE A 28 18.31 14.94 6.23
CA ILE A 28 17.13 15.51 5.55
C ILE A 28 16.98 15.01 4.11
N GLN A 29 18.08 14.77 3.40
CA GLN A 29 18.02 14.29 2.01
C GLN A 29 17.44 12.88 1.92
N GLU A 30 17.76 12.01 2.89
CA GLU A 30 17.15 10.69 3.01
C GLU A 30 15.66 10.82 3.32
N LEU A 31 15.29 11.64 4.31
CA LEU A 31 13.88 11.91 4.62
C LEU A 31 13.12 12.39 3.37
N ALA A 32 13.65 13.38 2.65
CA ALA A 32 13.02 13.90 1.43
C ALA A 32 12.90 12.82 0.34
N THR A 33 13.91 11.96 0.19
CA THR A 33 13.89 10.87 -0.79
C THR A 33 12.83 9.83 -0.44
N GLU A 34 12.73 9.42 0.83
CA GLU A 34 11.72 8.47 1.30
C GLU A 34 10.31 9.05 1.18
N SER A 35 10.09 10.29 1.59
CA SER A 35 8.78 10.94 1.46
C SER A 35 8.33 11.11 0.01
N ILE A 36 9.26 11.44 -0.90
CA ILE A 36 8.95 11.49 -2.34
C ILE A 36 8.69 10.07 -2.85
N ARG A 37 9.47 9.07 -2.42
CA ARG A 37 9.29 7.69 -2.86
C ARG A 37 7.91 7.18 -2.47
N GLU A 38 7.52 7.36 -1.20
CA GLU A 38 6.21 6.97 -0.69
C GLU A 38 5.10 7.55 -1.57
N LYS A 39 5.15 8.86 -1.88
CA LYS A 39 4.08 9.52 -2.66
C LYS A 39 4.10 9.24 -4.16
N VAL A 40 5.26 9.01 -4.75
CA VAL A 40 5.39 8.76 -6.20
C VAL A 40 5.23 7.29 -6.54
N PHE A 41 5.66 6.40 -5.65
CA PHE A 41 5.61 4.95 -5.81
C PHE A 41 4.54 4.27 -4.94
N GLU A 42 3.64 5.03 -4.32
CA GLU A 42 2.38 4.53 -3.72
C GLU A 42 1.54 3.69 -4.71
N LYS A 43 1.83 3.77 -6.03
CA LYS A 43 1.24 2.93 -7.09
C LYS A 43 2.19 1.93 -7.76
N ASN A 44 3.31 1.56 -7.14
CA ASN A 44 4.23 0.58 -7.73
C ASN A 44 4.59 -0.50 -6.69
N GLU A 45 4.19 -1.74 -7.02
CA GLU A 45 4.37 -3.02 -6.31
C GLU A 45 3.53 -3.30 -5.05
N TYR A 46 3.06 -2.27 -4.33
CA TYR A 46 2.09 -2.43 -3.22
C TYR A 46 0.81 -1.62 -3.47
N ASP A 47 0.36 -1.55 -4.72
CA ASP A 47 -1.00 -1.14 -4.97
C ASP A 47 -1.91 -2.19 -4.30
N GLU A 48 -2.53 -1.85 -3.17
CA GLU A 48 -3.52 -2.70 -2.49
C GLU A 48 -4.79 -2.89 -3.33
N THR A 49 -4.81 -2.41 -4.58
CA THR A 49 -5.83 -2.74 -5.56
C THR A 49 -5.44 -4.01 -6.32
N PHE A 50 -6.38 -4.96 -6.40
CA PHE A 50 -6.23 -6.18 -7.18
C PHE A 50 -5.77 -5.86 -8.60
N SER A 51 -4.77 -6.58 -9.11
CA SER A 51 -4.40 -6.51 -10.53
C SER A 51 -5.59 -6.88 -11.41
N GLU A 52 -5.62 -6.41 -12.66
CA GLU A 52 -6.72 -6.73 -13.60
C GLU A 52 -6.99 -8.24 -13.72
N LYS A 53 -5.93 -9.06 -13.62
CA LYS A 53 -6.04 -10.52 -13.63
C LYS A 53 -6.68 -11.09 -12.35
N GLU A 54 -6.40 -10.49 -11.20
CA GLU A 54 -7.00 -10.87 -9.93
C GLU A 54 -8.47 -10.43 -9.87
N VAL A 55 -8.79 -9.25 -10.39
CA VAL A 55 -10.17 -8.80 -10.57
C VAL A 55 -10.94 -9.78 -11.47
N GLU A 56 -10.39 -10.14 -12.62
CA GLU A 56 -11.00 -11.10 -13.55
C GLU A 56 -11.18 -12.49 -12.90
N LEU A 57 -10.22 -12.93 -12.08
CA LEU A 57 -10.30 -14.18 -11.35
C LEU A 57 -11.44 -14.16 -10.32
N ILE A 58 -11.56 -13.07 -9.55
CA ILE A 58 -12.62 -12.89 -8.56
C ILE A 58 -13.99 -12.88 -9.24
N GLU A 59 -14.15 -12.16 -10.35
CA GLU A 59 -15.39 -12.10 -11.12
C GLU A 59 -15.81 -13.49 -11.65
N LYS A 60 -14.87 -14.24 -12.23
CA LYS A 60 -15.13 -15.61 -12.70
C LYS A 60 -15.49 -16.54 -11.55
N LEU A 61 -14.83 -16.42 -10.40
CA LEU A 61 -15.11 -17.24 -9.23
C LEU A 61 -16.51 -16.97 -8.69
N LEU A 62 -16.91 -15.70 -8.62
CA LEU A 62 -18.26 -15.28 -8.20
C LEU A 62 -19.31 -15.81 -9.17
N GLU A 63 -19.10 -15.64 -10.48
CA GLU A 63 -20.02 -16.12 -11.50
C GLU A 63 -20.22 -17.65 -11.41
N VAL A 64 -19.13 -18.41 -11.28
CA VAL A 64 -19.18 -19.87 -11.14
C VAL A 64 -19.86 -20.28 -9.83
N SER A 65 -19.61 -19.56 -8.74
CA SER A 65 -20.19 -19.86 -7.43
C SER A 65 -21.68 -19.58 -7.38
N ILE A 66 -22.15 -18.50 -8.00
CA ILE A 66 -23.57 -18.19 -8.18
C ILE A 66 -24.24 -19.26 -9.03
N LYS A 67 -23.68 -19.59 -10.21
CA LYS A 67 -24.24 -20.62 -11.11
C LYS A 67 -24.36 -21.99 -10.44
N LYS A 68 -23.42 -22.33 -9.56
CA LYS A 68 -23.41 -23.62 -8.84
C LYS A 68 -24.20 -23.59 -7.52
N GLY A 69 -24.82 -22.46 -7.15
CA GLY A 69 -25.55 -22.33 -5.89
C GLY A 69 -24.67 -22.51 -4.64
N LYS A 70 -23.39 -22.11 -4.72
CA LYS A 70 -22.39 -22.32 -3.65
C LYS A 70 -22.18 -21.11 -2.75
N LEU A 71 -23.04 -20.10 -2.83
CA LEU A 71 -23.04 -18.99 -1.89
C LEU A 71 -23.68 -19.47 -0.59
N VAL A 72 -22.85 -19.59 0.43
CA VAL A 72 -23.22 -20.09 1.75
C VAL A 72 -22.79 -19.09 2.81
N SER A 73 -23.42 -19.16 3.97
CA SER A 73 -23.06 -18.35 5.14
C SER A 73 -21.73 -18.78 5.76
N GLU A 74 -21.12 -17.89 6.54
CA GLU A 74 -19.88 -18.18 7.27
C GLU A 74 -20.03 -19.41 8.19
N GLU A 75 -21.17 -19.55 8.86
CA GLU A 75 -21.47 -20.69 9.73
C GLU A 75 -21.44 -22.02 8.97
N GLU A 76 -21.99 -22.06 7.75
CA GLU A 76 -22.01 -23.24 6.89
C GLU A 76 -20.61 -23.59 6.38
N VAL A 77 -19.79 -22.59 6.03
CA VAL A 77 -18.38 -22.79 5.63
C VAL A 77 -17.58 -23.38 6.80
N MET A 78 -17.72 -22.80 7.99
CA MET A 78 -16.96 -23.22 9.17
C MET A 78 -17.35 -24.61 9.66
N LYS A 79 -18.58 -25.06 9.39
CA LYS A 79 -19.02 -26.42 9.68
C LYS A 79 -18.28 -27.44 8.80
N VAL A 80 -18.14 -27.17 7.51
CA VAL A 80 -17.45 -28.05 6.55
C VAL A 80 -15.93 -28.10 6.81
N LEU A 81 -15.32 -27.00 7.24
CA LEU A 81 -13.87 -26.92 7.47
C LEU A 81 -13.40 -27.54 8.80
N ARG A 82 -14.32 -27.85 9.73
CA ARG A 82 -14.02 -28.43 11.04
C ARG A 82 -14.25 -29.93 11.13
N GLU A 83 -14.81 -30.55 10.09
CA GLU A 83 -14.94 -32.00 9.90
C GLU A 83 -13.69 -32.56 9.20
#